data_AF-A0A1M3DBG3-F1
#
_entry.id   AF-A0A1M3DBG3-F1
#
_cell.length_a   1.000
_cell.length_b   1.000
_cell.length_c   1.000
_cell.angle_alpha   90.00
_cell.angle_beta   90.00
_cell.angle_gamma   90.00
#
_symmetry.space_group_name_H-M   'P 1'
#
loop_
_entity.id
_entity.type
_entity.pdbx_description
1 polymer ?
#
loop_
_entity_poly.entity_id
_entity_poly.type
_entity_poly.pdbx_seq_one_letter_code
_entity_poly.pdbx_strand_id
1 'polypeptide(L)'
;MRFPLRSLAALSLAIPALGCGGSDGSGSAGSVAPTPAATSTSTSTNWATGAAALFDVQPSLANCTSGTLKASVKADFLAKLNGVRALHNLPPVTYSGDEDQQEQDSSLMMAAAKQLSHSPDSSWQCYSASGAAGAGSSNLVGGWGSGLPLNSEDDYLGLWLTENGAADIGHRRWILSPFLGKTSYGRVALTLPDGSRASAASMRVFRFNADPPVPTGIPPFVAYPYGDYPQRYFGVGDYLSFTAIASTASSWANQSVSFASATVSVTGPSGALPVTDISTDNRGYGVPNSIQWRVTGLAAGITYTVDITGVSGSSQTSYSYTFRIVS
;
A
#
# COMPACT_ATOMS: atom_id res chain seq x y z
N MET A 1 24.40 24.34 23.23
CA MET A 1 25.06 25.35 22.37
C MET A 1 23.98 26.05 21.55
N ARG A 2 23.87 27.37 21.66
CA ARG A 2 22.88 28.21 20.97
C ARG A 2 23.57 28.96 19.82
N PHE A 3 22.97 28.95 18.63
CA PHE A 3 23.25 29.86 17.51
C PHE A 3 21.96 30.04 16.68
N PRO A 4 21.79 31.14 15.93
CA PRO A 4 20.60 32.01 16.04
C PRO A 4 19.70 32.01 14.80
N LEU A 5 18.46 32.49 14.99
CA LEU A 5 17.50 32.80 13.94
C LEU A 5 18.03 33.88 12.98
N ARG A 6 17.85 33.66 11.67
CA ARG A 6 17.87 34.72 10.65
C ARG A 6 16.47 34.90 10.07
N SER A 7 15.93 36.10 10.28
CA SER A 7 14.77 36.64 9.58
C SER A 7 15.10 36.90 8.11
N LEU A 8 14.17 36.61 7.20
CA LEU A 8 14.15 37.16 5.85
C LEU A 8 12.81 37.81 5.56
N ALA A 9 12.93 39.02 5.01
CA ALA A 9 11.92 40.03 4.85
C ALA A 9 10.86 39.68 3.80
N ALA A 10 9.64 40.12 4.06
CA ALA A 10 8.52 40.13 3.13
C ALA A 10 8.75 41.16 2.02
N LEU A 11 8.53 40.74 0.77
CA LEU A 11 8.45 41.64 -0.38
C LEU A 11 6.97 41.77 -0.76
N SER A 12 6.41 42.93 -0.47
CA SER A 12 5.07 43.36 -0.84
C SER A 12 5.07 43.88 -2.28
N LEU A 13 4.23 43.30 -3.13
CA LEU A 13 3.83 43.88 -4.42
C LEU A 13 2.31 44.07 -4.41
N ALA A 14 1.88 45.32 -4.57
CA ALA A 14 0.50 45.72 -4.72
C ALA A 14 0.40 46.65 -5.93
N ILE A 15 -0.41 46.33 -6.94
CA ILE A 15 -1.08 47.28 -7.85
C ILE A 15 -2.33 46.59 -8.48
N PRO A 16 -3.30 47.29 -9.10
CA PRO A 16 -4.53 47.76 -8.49
C PRO A 16 -5.80 47.11 -9.09
N ALA A 17 -6.94 47.32 -8.41
CA ALA A 17 -8.28 47.02 -8.90
C ALA A 17 -8.91 48.25 -9.58
N LEU A 18 -9.66 48.03 -10.66
CA LEU A 18 -10.79 48.81 -11.22
C LEU A 18 -11.31 47.96 -12.41
N GLY A 19 -12.59 47.69 -12.68
CA GLY A 19 -13.87 48.03 -12.09
C GLY A 19 -14.99 47.51 -13.02
N CYS A 20 -16.07 47.01 -12.41
CA CYS A 20 -17.48 46.82 -12.80
C CYS A 20 -18.01 46.67 -14.26
N GLY A 21 -18.97 45.74 -14.37
CA GLY A 21 -20.08 45.67 -15.35
C GLY A 21 -20.14 44.29 -16.03
N GLY A 22 -21.19 43.47 -16.01
CA GLY A 22 -22.61 43.63 -15.68
C GLY A 22 -23.44 42.95 -16.79
N SER A 23 -24.21 41.92 -16.41
CA SER A 23 -25.46 41.41 -17.05
C SER A 23 -25.41 40.37 -18.18
N ASP A 24 -25.90 39.18 -17.81
CA ASP A 24 -26.96 38.35 -18.42
C ASP A 24 -26.88 37.90 -19.89
N GLY A 25 -26.80 36.58 -20.07
CA GLY A 25 -27.00 35.90 -21.34
C GLY A 25 -27.17 34.39 -21.16
N SER A 26 -28.43 33.97 -21.04
CA SER A 26 -28.91 32.59 -21.11
C SER A 26 -28.31 31.82 -22.29
N GLY A 27 -27.67 30.68 -22.02
CA GLY A 27 -27.10 29.77 -23.01
C GLY A 27 -27.33 28.32 -22.61
N SER A 28 -28.18 27.66 -23.40
CA SER A 28 -28.71 26.32 -23.19
C SER A 28 -27.66 25.22 -22.99
N ALA A 29 -27.98 24.31 -22.08
CA ALA A 29 -27.25 23.08 -21.78
C ALA A 29 -27.23 22.14 -23.00
N GLY A 30 -26.05 21.99 -23.60
CA GLY A 30 -25.70 20.85 -24.44
C GLY A 30 -24.95 19.82 -23.61
N SER A 31 -25.63 18.76 -23.18
CA SER A 31 -25.03 17.60 -22.54
C SER A 31 -24.13 16.87 -23.54
N VAL A 32 -22.83 17.13 -23.51
CA VAL A 32 -21.85 16.29 -24.20
C VAL A 32 -21.68 15.03 -23.35
N ALA A 33 -22.22 13.91 -23.83
CA ALA A 33 -22.02 12.62 -23.22
C ALA A 33 -20.51 12.34 -23.08
N PRO A 34 -20.02 11.83 -21.92
CA PRO A 34 -18.64 11.41 -21.81
C PRO A 34 -18.39 10.33 -22.85
N THR A 35 -17.45 10.60 -23.76
CA THR A 35 -16.92 9.59 -24.67
C THR A 35 -16.36 8.47 -23.80
N PRO A 36 -16.76 7.20 -24.00
CA PRO A 36 -16.16 6.09 -23.28
C PRO A 36 -14.65 6.18 -23.43
N ALA A 37 -13.94 6.26 -22.32
CA ALA A 37 -12.49 6.10 -22.32
C ALA A 37 -12.20 4.78 -23.02
N ALA A 38 -11.39 4.84 -24.07
CA ALA A 38 -11.01 3.67 -24.84
C ALA A 38 -10.48 2.62 -23.88
N THR A 39 -11.18 1.48 -23.81
CA THR A 39 -10.70 0.25 -23.20
C THR A 39 -9.27 0.05 -23.70
N SER A 40 -8.30 0.02 -22.78
CA SER A 40 -6.91 -0.25 -23.12
C SER A 40 -6.86 -1.53 -23.94
N THR A 41 -6.63 -1.41 -25.24
CA THR A 41 -6.38 -2.56 -26.11
C THR A 41 -5.08 -3.18 -25.63
N SER A 42 -5.21 -4.21 -24.80
CA SER A 42 -4.12 -5.13 -24.47
C SER A 42 -3.63 -5.73 -25.79
N THR A 43 -2.60 -5.12 -26.37
CA THR A 43 -1.72 -5.86 -27.27
C THR A 43 -1.19 -7.01 -26.45
N SER A 44 -1.66 -8.23 -26.74
CA SER A 44 -1.27 -9.46 -26.08
C SER A 44 0.24 -9.66 -26.24
N THR A 45 1.00 -9.01 -25.39
CA THR A 45 2.45 -9.17 -25.35
C THR A 45 2.68 -10.58 -24.85
N ASN A 46 3.46 -11.37 -25.58
CA ASN A 46 3.89 -12.68 -25.13
C ASN A 46 4.46 -12.53 -23.71
N TRP A 47 4.01 -13.37 -22.77
CA TRP A 47 4.40 -13.28 -21.36
C TRP A 47 5.92 -13.18 -21.17
N ALA A 48 6.70 -13.95 -21.94
CA ALA A 48 8.16 -13.92 -21.85
C ALA A 48 8.74 -12.56 -22.29
N THR A 49 8.18 -11.96 -23.34
CA THR A 49 8.56 -10.62 -23.80
C THR A 49 8.19 -9.56 -22.75
N GLY A 50 7.00 -9.66 -22.16
CA GLY A 50 6.58 -8.76 -21.09
C GLY A 50 7.45 -8.88 -19.84
N ALA A 51 7.75 -10.11 -19.42
CA ALA A 51 8.65 -10.38 -18.29
C ALA A 51 10.06 -9.83 -18.55
N ALA A 52 10.64 -10.10 -19.73
CA ALA A 52 11.96 -9.61 -20.10
C ALA A 52 12.01 -8.07 -20.16
N ALA A 53 10.92 -7.42 -20.54
CA ALA A 53 10.86 -5.96 -20.64
C ALA A 53 11.01 -5.23 -19.29
N LEU A 54 10.85 -5.93 -18.15
CA LEU A 54 10.99 -5.38 -16.80
C LEU A 54 12.45 -5.11 -16.38
N PHE A 55 13.42 -5.72 -17.08
CA PHE A 55 14.81 -5.78 -16.63
C PHE A 55 15.78 -5.08 -17.58
N ASP A 56 16.80 -4.43 -17.00
CA ASP A 56 18.02 -4.02 -17.71
C ASP A 56 19.00 -5.19 -17.82
N VAL A 57 19.09 -6.01 -16.76
CA VAL A 57 19.84 -7.27 -16.74
C VAL A 57 18.88 -8.40 -16.39
N GLN A 58 18.77 -9.39 -17.28
CA GLN A 58 17.83 -10.49 -17.10
C GLN A 58 18.21 -11.36 -15.89
N PRO A 59 17.23 -11.81 -15.08
CA PRO A 59 17.47 -12.84 -14.09
C PRO A 59 17.84 -14.18 -14.76
N SER A 60 18.69 -14.98 -14.11
CA SER A 60 19.04 -16.33 -14.54
C SER A 60 18.93 -17.31 -13.39
N LEU A 61 18.02 -18.27 -13.54
CA LEU A 61 17.84 -19.38 -12.61
C LEU A 61 19.02 -20.37 -12.65
N ALA A 62 19.65 -20.55 -13.81
CA ALA A 62 20.78 -21.47 -13.98
C ALA A 62 22.04 -20.98 -13.25
N ASN A 63 22.26 -19.66 -13.24
CA ASN A 63 23.42 -19.04 -12.61
C ASN A 63 23.10 -18.41 -11.25
N CYS A 64 21.85 -18.52 -10.78
CA CYS A 64 21.34 -17.86 -9.58
C CYS A 64 21.68 -16.36 -9.51
N THR A 65 21.41 -15.66 -10.61
CA THR A 65 21.55 -14.19 -10.68
C THR A 65 20.17 -13.56 -10.75
N SER A 66 19.91 -12.61 -9.87
CA SER A 66 18.58 -12.02 -9.71
C SER A 66 18.25 -10.95 -10.74
N GLY A 67 19.24 -10.53 -11.53
CA GLY A 67 19.09 -9.50 -12.55
C GLY A 67 18.99 -8.09 -11.97
N THR A 68 18.59 -7.14 -12.79
CA THR A 68 18.42 -5.74 -12.39
C THR A 68 17.16 -5.18 -13.03
N LEU A 69 16.21 -4.77 -12.19
CA LEU A 69 14.99 -4.10 -12.65
C LEU A 69 15.32 -2.74 -13.27
N LYS A 70 14.55 -2.39 -14.30
CA LYS A 70 14.58 -1.04 -14.86
C LYS A 70 14.20 0.00 -13.81
N ALA A 71 14.84 1.16 -13.90
CA ALA A 71 14.47 2.32 -13.09
C ALA A 71 12.99 2.70 -13.24
N SER A 72 12.40 2.51 -14.42
CA SER A 72 10.99 2.78 -14.68
C SER A 72 10.04 1.87 -13.90
N VAL A 73 10.40 0.60 -13.67
CA VAL A 73 9.59 -0.34 -12.88
C VAL A 73 9.58 0.08 -11.41
N LYS A 74 10.76 0.42 -10.87
CA LYS A 74 10.89 0.92 -9.49
C LYS A 74 10.12 2.23 -9.27
N ALA A 75 10.20 3.15 -10.23
CA ALA A 75 9.48 4.43 -10.17
C ALA A 75 7.95 4.25 -10.26
N ASP A 76 7.48 3.35 -11.13
CA ASP A 76 6.06 3.02 -11.25
C ASP A 76 5.51 2.38 -9.96
N PHE A 77 6.23 1.42 -9.37
CA PHE A 77 5.88 0.86 -8.06
C PHE A 77 5.78 1.93 -6.98
N LEU A 78 6.80 2.80 -6.86
CA LEU A 78 6.82 3.89 -5.87
C LEU A 78 5.62 4.83 -6.06
N ALA A 79 5.30 5.20 -7.30
CA ALA A 79 4.18 6.08 -7.61
C ALA A 79 2.85 5.46 -7.18
N LYS A 80 2.63 4.17 -7.48
CA LYS A 80 1.40 3.45 -7.09
C LYS A 80 1.29 3.26 -5.58
N LEU A 81 2.39 2.91 -4.91
CA LEU A 81 2.43 2.83 -3.45
C LEU A 81 2.06 4.17 -2.80
N ASN A 82 2.64 5.26 -3.28
CA ASN A 82 2.32 6.59 -2.78
C ASN A 82 0.90 7.03 -3.13
N GLY A 83 0.35 6.58 -4.27
CA GLY A 83 -1.05 6.75 -4.63
C GLY A 83 -2.00 6.08 -3.63
N VAL A 84 -1.72 4.81 -3.25
CA VAL A 84 -2.46 4.12 -2.18
C VAL A 84 -2.38 4.90 -0.89
N ARG A 85 -1.18 5.28 -0.46
CA ARG A 85 -0.95 5.99 0.81
C ARG A 85 -1.68 7.33 0.87
N ALA A 86 -1.78 8.03 -0.25
CA ALA A 86 -2.53 9.28 -0.35
C ALA A 86 -4.04 9.11 -0.08
N LEU A 87 -4.65 7.96 -0.43
CA LEU A 87 -6.05 7.66 -0.09
C LEU A 87 -6.31 7.67 1.43
N HIS A 88 -5.26 7.47 2.23
CA HIS A 88 -5.30 7.41 3.69
C HIS A 88 -4.73 8.67 4.35
N ASN A 89 -4.50 9.74 3.59
CA ASN A 89 -3.80 10.95 4.04
C ASN A 89 -2.41 10.68 4.65
N LEU A 90 -1.75 9.60 4.22
CA LEU A 90 -0.42 9.27 4.72
C LEU A 90 0.66 10.03 3.94
N PRO A 91 1.76 10.43 4.60
CA PRO A 91 2.89 11.01 3.90
C PRO A 91 3.48 10.01 2.90
N PRO A 92 3.96 10.49 1.73
CA PRO A 92 4.59 9.63 0.74
C PRO A 92 5.89 9.04 1.29
N VAL A 93 6.24 7.85 0.83
CA VAL A 93 7.53 7.23 1.07
C VAL A 93 8.52 7.62 -0.02
N THR A 94 9.80 7.62 0.34
CA THR A 94 10.92 7.74 -0.61
C THR A 94 11.41 6.37 -1.07
N TYR A 95 12.09 6.32 -2.21
CA TYR A 95 12.73 5.09 -2.68
C TYR A 95 14.15 4.97 -2.14
N SER A 96 14.54 3.78 -1.71
CA SER A 96 15.86 3.45 -1.18
C SER A 96 16.54 2.46 -2.12
N GLY A 97 17.61 2.90 -2.80
CA GLY A 97 18.41 2.04 -3.67
C GLY A 97 19.32 1.08 -2.90
N ASP A 98 19.62 1.37 -1.63
CA ASP A 98 20.54 0.59 -0.79
C ASP A 98 20.10 -0.87 -0.60
N GLU A 99 18.78 -1.12 -0.64
CA GLU A 99 18.20 -2.46 -0.46
C GLU A 99 17.85 -3.17 -1.78
N ASP A 100 18.04 -2.54 -2.95
CA ASP A 100 17.60 -3.08 -4.25
C ASP A 100 18.10 -4.52 -4.49
N GLN A 101 19.37 -4.78 -4.20
CA GLN A 101 19.95 -6.11 -4.40
C GLN A 101 19.31 -7.16 -3.48
N GLN A 102 19.01 -6.81 -2.22
CA GLN A 102 18.37 -7.72 -1.26
C GLN A 102 16.96 -8.07 -1.71
N GLU A 103 16.18 -7.09 -2.17
CA GLU A 103 14.81 -7.31 -2.63
C GLU A 103 14.77 -8.13 -3.92
N GLN A 104 15.72 -7.89 -4.83
CA GLN A 104 15.84 -8.61 -6.09
C GLN A 104 16.27 -10.07 -5.86
N ASP A 105 17.25 -10.30 -4.98
CA ASP A 105 17.68 -11.65 -4.55
C ASP A 105 16.56 -12.40 -3.84
N SER A 106 15.83 -11.72 -2.95
CA SER A 106 14.66 -12.26 -2.27
C SER A 106 13.62 -12.74 -3.28
N SER A 107 13.28 -11.90 -4.25
CA SER A 107 12.32 -12.23 -5.31
C SER A 107 12.77 -13.42 -6.17
N LEU A 108 14.07 -13.53 -6.49
CA LEU A 108 14.60 -14.69 -7.19
C LEU A 108 14.43 -15.97 -6.36
N MET A 109 14.79 -15.93 -5.07
CA MET A 109 14.67 -17.09 -4.18
C MET A 109 13.23 -17.60 -4.11
N MET A 110 12.26 -16.69 -3.93
CA MET A 110 10.85 -17.04 -3.87
C MET A 110 10.35 -17.67 -5.18
N ALA A 111 10.72 -17.07 -6.31
CA ALA A 111 10.33 -17.57 -7.63
C ALA A 111 10.98 -18.92 -7.97
N ALA A 112 12.26 -19.10 -7.62
CA ALA A 112 13.01 -20.33 -7.84
C ALA A 112 12.45 -21.49 -6.98
N ALA A 113 12.18 -21.23 -5.70
CA ALA A 113 11.62 -22.21 -4.78
C ALA A 113 10.13 -22.49 -5.02
N LYS A 114 9.42 -21.61 -5.75
CA LYS A 114 7.96 -21.61 -5.88
C LYS A 114 7.28 -21.61 -4.51
N GLN A 115 7.83 -20.81 -3.59
CA GLN A 115 7.40 -20.73 -2.20
C GLN A 115 7.69 -19.33 -1.66
N LEU A 116 6.85 -18.85 -0.73
CA LEU A 116 7.10 -17.64 0.05
C LEU A 116 7.54 -18.00 1.47
N SER A 117 8.57 -17.33 1.98
CA SER A 117 9.01 -17.45 3.37
C SER A 117 9.77 -16.21 3.82
N HIS A 118 9.47 -15.68 4.99
CA HIS A 118 10.27 -14.63 5.62
C HIS A 118 11.56 -15.17 6.27
N SER A 119 11.69 -16.49 6.39
CA SER A 119 12.88 -17.19 6.87
C SER A 119 13.18 -18.35 5.91
N PRO A 120 13.63 -18.04 4.68
CA PRO A 120 13.88 -19.07 3.67
C PRO A 120 14.95 -20.04 4.15
N ASP A 121 14.75 -21.33 3.89
CA ASP A 121 15.70 -22.38 4.25
C ASP A 121 16.95 -22.28 3.34
N SER A 122 18.13 -22.52 3.90
CA SER A 122 19.39 -22.43 3.15
C SER A 122 19.54 -23.49 2.05
N SER A 123 18.69 -24.51 2.04
CA SER A 123 18.60 -25.52 0.98
C SER A 123 17.81 -25.08 -0.26
N TRP A 124 17.17 -23.92 -0.24
CA TRP A 124 16.42 -23.42 -1.41
C TRP A 124 17.33 -23.22 -2.63
N GLN A 125 16.78 -23.49 -3.81
CA GLN A 125 17.45 -23.14 -5.06
C GLN A 125 17.71 -21.64 -5.10
N CYS A 126 18.93 -21.25 -5.45
CA CYS A 126 19.38 -19.86 -5.49
C CYS A 126 19.27 -19.12 -4.15
N TYR A 127 19.28 -19.85 -3.04
CA TYR A 127 19.42 -19.25 -1.72
C TYR A 127 20.66 -18.33 -1.68
N SER A 128 20.49 -17.15 -1.11
CA SER A 128 21.57 -16.25 -0.74
C SER A 128 21.26 -15.60 0.61
N ALA A 129 22.31 -15.27 1.37
CA ALA A 129 22.13 -14.53 2.63
C ALA A 129 21.53 -13.13 2.39
N SER A 130 21.86 -12.51 1.25
CA SER A 130 21.28 -11.23 0.81
C SER A 130 19.77 -11.33 0.62
N GLY A 131 19.30 -12.31 -0.15
CA GLY A 131 17.88 -12.52 -0.39
C GLY A 131 17.12 -12.99 0.85
N ALA A 132 17.75 -13.74 1.74
CA ALA A 132 17.17 -14.09 3.04
C ALA A 132 16.98 -12.86 3.95
N ALA A 133 17.94 -11.93 3.95
CA ALA A 133 17.81 -10.66 4.67
C ALA A 133 16.68 -9.78 4.10
N GLY A 134 16.59 -9.69 2.77
CA GLY A 134 15.47 -9.04 2.08
C GLY A 134 14.14 -9.68 2.47
N ALA A 135 14.03 -11.02 2.35
CA ALA A 135 12.81 -11.74 2.68
C ALA A 135 12.31 -11.50 4.11
N GLY A 136 13.22 -11.47 5.08
CA GLY A 136 12.90 -11.27 6.50
C GLY A 136 12.55 -9.84 6.89
N SER A 137 12.54 -8.90 5.94
CA SER A 137 12.28 -7.46 6.18
C SER A 137 11.27 -6.84 5.23
N SER A 138 10.60 -7.68 4.44
CA SER A 138 9.77 -7.27 3.32
C SER A 138 8.39 -7.89 3.35
N ASN A 139 7.42 -7.22 2.72
CA ASN A 139 6.20 -7.85 2.27
C ASN A 139 6.55 -8.74 1.06
N LEU A 140 6.02 -9.97 1.03
CA LEU A 140 6.32 -10.95 -0.01
C LEU A 140 5.05 -11.32 -0.76
N VAL A 141 5.14 -11.49 -2.08
CA VAL A 141 4.05 -11.99 -2.91
C VAL A 141 4.61 -12.81 -4.04
N GLY A 142 3.84 -13.78 -4.53
CA GLY A 142 4.16 -14.45 -5.77
C GLY A 142 3.16 -15.52 -6.18
N GLY A 143 3.37 -16.09 -7.36
CA GLY A 143 2.53 -17.12 -7.95
C GLY A 143 3.26 -17.88 -9.05
N TRP A 144 2.86 -19.13 -9.26
CA TRP A 144 3.56 -20.09 -10.12
C TRP A 144 2.57 -21.02 -10.83
N GLY A 145 2.86 -21.40 -12.08
CA GLY A 145 2.02 -22.29 -12.88
C GLY A 145 2.09 -22.00 -14.38
N SER A 146 1.51 -22.88 -15.21
CA SER A 146 1.51 -22.75 -16.68
C SER A 146 0.67 -21.56 -17.19
N GLY A 147 -0.39 -21.20 -16.46
CA GLY A 147 -1.31 -20.11 -16.81
C GLY A 147 -1.08 -18.80 -16.06
N LEU A 148 0.06 -18.63 -15.36
CA LEU A 148 0.29 -17.44 -14.54
C LEU A 148 0.22 -16.16 -15.40
N PRO A 149 -0.64 -15.19 -15.07
CA PRO A 149 -0.65 -13.89 -15.73
C PRO A 149 0.63 -13.11 -15.40
N LEU A 150 0.98 -12.14 -16.23
CA LEU A 150 2.02 -11.18 -15.87
C LEU A 150 1.36 -10.05 -15.08
N ASN A 151 1.45 -10.13 -13.75
CA ASN A 151 0.94 -9.08 -12.87
C ASN A 151 1.66 -7.76 -13.11
N SER A 152 1.00 -6.65 -12.89
CA SER A 152 1.64 -5.34 -12.73
C SER A 152 2.04 -5.09 -11.27
N GLU A 153 2.81 -4.05 -11.05
CA GLU A 153 3.18 -3.51 -9.74
C GLU A 153 1.91 -3.13 -8.95
N ASP A 154 0.89 -2.75 -9.70
CA ASP A 154 -0.44 -2.41 -9.24
C ASP A 154 -1.18 -3.64 -8.69
N ASP A 155 -1.15 -4.74 -9.42
CA ASP A 155 -1.77 -6.00 -9.00
C ASP A 155 -1.13 -6.53 -7.71
N TYR A 156 0.19 -6.41 -7.56
CA TYR A 156 0.86 -6.81 -6.30
C TYR A 156 0.45 -5.96 -5.11
N LEU A 157 0.32 -4.63 -5.29
CA LEU A 157 -0.22 -3.77 -4.22
C LEU A 157 -1.65 -4.16 -3.86
N GLY A 158 -2.49 -4.48 -4.85
CA GLY A 158 -3.83 -5.03 -4.63
C GLY A 158 -3.80 -6.30 -3.81
N LEU A 159 -2.96 -7.27 -4.18
CA LEU A 159 -2.82 -8.55 -3.47
C LEU A 159 -2.38 -8.36 -2.01
N TRP A 160 -1.38 -7.52 -1.73
CA TRP A 160 -0.95 -7.22 -0.36
C TRP A 160 -1.99 -6.47 0.46
N LEU A 161 -2.75 -5.56 -0.16
CA LEU A 161 -3.77 -4.81 0.57
C LEU A 161 -4.99 -5.68 0.88
N THR A 162 -5.49 -6.41 -0.11
CA THR A 162 -6.69 -7.25 0.03
C THR A 162 -6.43 -8.53 0.83
N GLU A 163 -5.18 -9.01 0.84
CA GLU A 163 -4.77 -10.27 1.49
C GLU A 163 -5.59 -11.47 0.99
N ASN A 164 -6.16 -11.37 -0.21
CA ASN A 164 -7.15 -12.31 -0.74
C ASN A 164 -8.31 -12.58 0.25
N GLY A 165 -8.69 -11.58 1.04
CA GLY A 165 -9.72 -11.66 2.08
C GLY A 165 -9.28 -12.35 3.37
N ALA A 166 -8.00 -12.71 3.53
CA ALA A 166 -7.50 -13.37 4.75
C ALA A 166 -7.49 -12.42 5.96
N ALA A 167 -7.52 -13.01 7.16
CA ALA A 167 -7.45 -12.27 8.42
C ALA A 167 -6.04 -11.77 8.76
N ASP A 168 -4.99 -12.36 8.16
CA ASP A 168 -3.60 -12.01 8.41
C ASP A 168 -3.20 -10.74 7.62
N ILE A 169 -3.66 -9.57 8.09
CA ILE A 169 -3.50 -8.26 7.39
C ILE A 169 -2.11 -7.61 7.53
N GLY A 170 -1.07 -8.43 7.71
CA GLY A 170 0.28 -7.96 7.99
C GLY A 170 0.85 -7.08 6.88
N HIS A 171 0.64 -7.44 5.61
CA HIS A 171 1.19 -6.68 4.49
C HIS A 171 0.52 -5.31 4.39
N ARG A 172 -0.81 -5.27 4.51
CA ARG A 172 -1.60 -4.04 4.58
C ARG A 172 -1.10 -3.10 5.69
N ARG A 173 -0.88 -3.64 6.90
CA ARG A 173 -0.43 -2.84 8.05
C ARG A 173 0.95 -2.22 7.83
N TRP A 174 1.85 -2.91 7.12
CA TRP A 174 3.13 -2.33 6.72
C TRP A 174 3.00 -1.25 5.66
N ILE A 175 2.24 -1.51 4.58
CA ILE A 175 2.02 -0.54 3.48
C ILE A 175 1.41 0.77 4.00
N LEU A 176 0.43 0.65 4.91
CA LEU A 176 -0.32 1.77 5.46
C LEU A 176 0.27 2.31 6.78
N SER A 177 1.47 1.86 7.17
CA SER A 177 2.11 2.41 8.37
C SER A 177 2.42 3.91 8.17
N PRO A 178 1.95 4.80 9.06
CA PRO A 178 2.31 6.22 9.00
C PRO A 178 3.79 6.50 9.22
N PHE A 179 4.51 5.54 9.80
CA PHE A 179 5.94 5.65 10.14
C PHE A 179 6.85 5.05 9.07
N LEU A 180 6.31 4.47 8.00
CA LEU A 180 7.10 4.05 6.85
C LEU A 180 7.56 5.31 6.09
N GLY A 181 8.86 5.63 6.16
CA GLY A 181 9.43 6.80 5.49
C GLY A 181 10.11 6.52 4.15
N LYS A 182 10.49 5.25 3.91
CA LYS A 182 11.09 4.81 2.64
C LYS A 182 10.75 3.35 2.35
N THR A 183 11.00 2.90 1.12
CA THR A 183 10.84 1.51 0.69
C THR A 183 11.87 1.16 -0.40
N SER A 184 12.02 -0.12 -0.71
CA SER A 184 12.76 -0.66 -1.85
C SER A 184 11.94 -1.81 -2.45
N TYR A 185 12.17 -2.11 -3.72
CA TYR A 185 11.35 -3.07 -4.46
C TYR A 185 12.20 -3.99 -5.35
N GLY A 186 11.90 -5.27 -5.26
CA GLY A 186 12.44 -6.32 -6.11
C GLY A 186 11.32 -7.14 -6.71
N ARG A 187 11.58 -7.67 -7.91
CA ARG A 187 10.62 -8.52 -8.61
C ARG A 187 11.35 -9.42 -9.58
N VAL A 188 10.93 -10.69 -9.62
CA VAL A 188 11.36 -11.66 -10.62
C VAL A 188 10.14 -12.23 -11.34
N ALA A 189 10.25 -12.38 -12.66
CA ALA A 189 9.30 -13.12 -13.49
C ALA A 189 10.10 -13.99 -14.44
N LEU A 190 9.99 -15.32 -14.31
CA LEU A 190 10.75 -16.30 -15.09
C LEU A 190 9.83 -17.35 -15.73
N THR A 191 10.20 -17.78 -16.93
CA THR A 191 9.75 -19.07 -17.48
C THR A 191 10.72 -20.14 -16.97
N LEU A 192 10.19 -21.17 -16.34
CA LEU A 192 10.95 -22.29 -15.79
C LEU A 192 11.31 -23.31 -16.90
N PRO A 193 12.31 -24.20 -16.67
CA PRO A 193 12.73 -25.18 -17.68
C PRO A 193 11.61 -26.13 -18.16
N ASP A 194 10.60 -26.37 -17.31
CA ASP A 194 9.43 -27.19 -17.64
C ASP A 194 8.34 -26.44 -18.42
N GLY A 195 8.61 -25.18 -18.80
CA GLY A 195 7.67 -24.30 -19.52
C GLY A 195 6.62 -23.62 -18.64
N SER A 196 6.57 -23.92 -17.34
CA SER A 196 5.73 -23.18 -16.39
C SER A 196 6.31 -21.81 -16.08
N ARG A 197 5.55 -20.95 -15.42
CA ARG A 197 5.95 -19.60 -15.06
C ARG A 197 6.04 -19.46 -13.54
N ALA A 198 6.94 -18.62 -13.07
CA ALA A 198 7.01 -18.21 -11.67
C ALA A 198 7.25 -16.70 -11.60
N SER A 199 6.56 -16.02 -10.69
CA SER A 199 6.83 -14.62 -10.43
C SER A 199 6.63 -14.28 -8.96
N ALA A 200 7.61 -13.58 -8.39
CA ALA A 200 7.58 -13.09 -7.01
C ALA A 200 8.04 -11.65 -6.94
N ALA A 201 7.60 -10.94 -5.91
CA ALA A 201 8.05 -9.59 -5.59
C ALA A 201 8.25 -9.44 -4.08
N SER A 202 9.20 -8.58 -3.73
CA SER A 202 9.54 -8.22 -2.36
C SER A 202 9.52 -6.70 -2.22
N MET A 203 8.83 -6.20 -1.19
CA MET A 203 8.77 -4.78 -0.84
C MET A 203 9.35 -4.58 0.56
N ARG A 204 10.46 -3.85 0.66
CA ARG A 204 11.11 -3.52 1.94
C ARG A 204 10.21 -2.65 2.81
N VAL A 205 9.99 -3.06 4.04
CA VAL A 205 9.09 -2.36 4.99
C VAL A 205 9.72 -2.05 6.35
N PHE A 206 10.83 -2.68 6.73
CA PHE A 206 11.60 -2.34 7.94
C PHE A 206 13.07 -2.76 7.83
N ARG A 207 13.87 -2.52 8.89
CA ARG A 207 15.30 -2.87 8.97
C ARG A 207 16.13 -2.32 7.80
N PHE A 208 15.90 -1.06 7.44
CA PHE A 208 16.69 -0.42 6.39
C PHE A 208 18.16 -0.27 6.83
N ASN A 209 19.07 -0.18 5.87
CA ASN A 209 20.49 0.09 6.13
C ASN A 209 20.68 1.40 6.93
N ALA A 210 19.86 2.40 6.61
CA ALA A 210 19.71 3.62 7.39
C ALA A 210 18.22 3.93 7.55
N ASP A 211 17.76 4.05 8.79
CA ASP A 211 16.36 4.39 9.08
C ASP A 211 16.03 5.81 8.58
N PRO A 212 14.88 6.01 7.91
CA PRO A 212 14.43 7.35 7.56
C PRO A 212 14.06 8.14 8.83
N PRO A 213 14.10 9.48 8.79
CA PRO A 213 13.48 10.28 9.85
C PRO A 213 11.99 9.95 9.96
N VAL A 214 11.42 10.16 11.14
CA VAL A 214 9.98 10.00 11.35
C VAL A 214 9.22 10.92 10.39
N PRO A 215 8.28 10.40 9.57
CA PRO A 215 7.52 11.22 8.65
C PRO A 215 6.71 12.32 9.35
N THR A 216 6.63 13.49 8.72
CA THR A 216 5.75 14.59 9.17
C THR A 216 4.34 14.43 8.60
N GLY A 217 3.33 15.03 9.24
CA GLY A 217 1.95 15.01 8.72
C GLY A 217 1.23 13.67 8.95
N ILE A 218 1.64 12.91 9.96
CA ILE A 218 0.97 11.65 10.34
C ILE A 218 -0.47 11.94 10.79
N PRO A 219 -1.50 11.28 10.21
CA PRO A 219 -2.88 11.46 10.61
C PRO A 219 -3.14 10.86 12.02
N PRO A 220 -4.22 11.27 12.72
CA PRO A 220 -4.55 10.76 14.05
C PRO A 220 -4.99 9.29 14.06
N PHE A 221 -5.32 8.73 12.88
CA PHE A 221 -5.64 7.32 12.70
C PHE A 221 -5.39 6.91 11.25
N VAL A 222 -5.38 5.60 11.01
CA VAL A 222 -5.43 4.99 9.69
C VAL A 222 -6.59 4.02 9.66
N ALA A 223 -7.49 4.20 8.70
CA ALA A 223 -8.64 3.35 8.48
C ALA A 223 -8.54 2.72 7.10
N TYR A 224 -8.95 1.47 6.94
CA TYR A 224 -8.99 0.81 5.64
C TYR A 224 -10.31 0.07 5.49
N PRO A 225 -11.10 0.36 4.45
CA PRO A 225 -10.96 1.47 3.50
C PRO A 225 -11.22 2.85 4.17
N TYR A 226 -10.84 3.95 3.50
CA TYR A 226 -11.10 5.32 3.96
C TYR A 226 -11.46 6.24 2.79
N GLY A 227 -12.49 7.08 2.95
CA GLY A 227 -12.98 7.96 1.90
C GLY A 227 -13.49 7.20 0.67
N ASP A 228 -13.35 7.80 -0.51
CA ASP A 228 -13.57 7.08 -1.76
C ASP A 228 -12.41 6.12 -2.01
N TYR A 229 -12.71 4.82 -1.96
CA TYR A 229 -11.70 3.77 -1.99
C TYR A 229 -11.85 2.88 -3.21
N PRO A 230 -10.83 2.77 -4.08
CA PRO A 230 -10.94 1.99 -5.31
C PRO A 230 -11.20 0.50 -5.04
N GLN A 231 -12.17 -0.09 -5.73
CA GLN A 231 -12.54 -1.50 -5.59
C GLN A 231 -11.37 -2.44 -5.86
N ARG A 232 -10.45 -2.02 -6.74
CA ARG A 232 -9.21 -2.75 -7.03
C ARG A 232 -8.27 -2.93 -5.83
N TYR A 233 -8.50 -2.20 -4.74
CA TYR A 233 -7.78 -2.29 -3.49
C TYR A 233 -8.66 -2.73 -2.34
N PHE A 234 -9.96 -2.96 -2.52
CA PHE A 234 -10.85 -3.42 -1.45
C PHE A 234 -12.13 -4.03 -2.03
N GLY A 235 -12.33 -5.32 -1.75
CA GLY A 235 -13.56 -6.04 -2.05
C GLY A 235 -14.60 -5.91 -0.93
N VAL A 236 -15.89 -6.03 -1.29
CA VAL A 236 -17.03 -5.98 -0.34
C VAL A 236 -16.99 -7.07 0.76
N GLY A 237 -16.16 -8.09 0.59
CA GLY A 237 -15.96 -9.17 1.54
C GLY A 237 -14.61 -9.13 2.26
N ASP A 238 -13.78 -8.11 2.05
CA ASP A 238 -12.48 -8.01 2.72
C ASP A 238 -12.63 -7.52 4.17
N TYR A 239 -11.62 -7.79 5.00
CA TYR A 239 -11.56 -7.18 6.33
C TYR A 239 -11.38 -5.68 6.21
N LEU A 240 -12.15 -4.93 7.00
CA LEU A 240 -11.82 -3.56 7.36
C LEU A 240 -10.79 -3.59 8.49
N SER A 241 -9.98 -2.54 8.60
CA SER A 241 -9.00 -2.41 9.68
C SER A 241 -8.81 -0.97 10.12
N PHE A 242 -8.43 -0.79 11.38
CA PHE A 242 -8.22 0.51 11.98
C PHE A 242 -7.03 0.51 12.95
N THR A 243 -6.24 1.57 12.90
CA THR A 243 -5.11 1.85 13.80
C THR A 243 -5.24 3.27 14.31
N ALA A 244 -5.15 3.45 15.64
CA ALA A 244 -5.12 4.78 16.24
C ALA A 244 -3.69 5.27 16.45
N ILE A 245 -3.48 6.57 16.27
CA ILE A 245 -2.20 7.24 16.48
C ILE A 245 -2.32 8.21 17.66
N ALA A 246 -1.98 7.70 18.85
CA ALA A 246 -1.92 8.48 20.08
C ALA A 246 -0.65 9.37 20.16
N SER A 247 0.41 9.00 19.44
CA SER A 247 1.69 9.71 19.41
C SER A 247 2.35 9.62 18.04
N THR A 248 2.85 10.76 17.55
CA THR A 248 3.62 10.85 16.30
C THR A 248 5.12 10.66 16.52
N ALA A 249 5.58 10.37 17.74
CA ALA A 249 7.00 10.26 18.06
C ALA A 249 7.66 9.00 17.45
N SER A 250 6.97 7.87 17.46
CA SER A 250 7.39 6.61 16.84
C SER A 250 6.21 5.65 16.76
N SER A 251 6.32 4.59 15.95
CA SER A 251 5.29 3.54 15.91
C SER A 251 5.05 2.93 17.30
N TRP A 252 6.12 2.56 18.00
CA TRP A 252 6.06 1.94 19.34
C TRP A 252 5.52 2.86 20.44
N ALA A 253 5.56 4.19 20.25
CA ALA A 253 4.91 5.12 21.17
C ALA A 253 3.37 4.95 21.21
N ASN A 254 2.79 4.13 20.32
CA ASN A 254 1.37 3.83 20.24
C ASN A 254 1.00 2.44 20.79
N GLN A 255 1.94 1.71 21.40
CA GLN A 255 1.71 0.33 21.87
C GLN A 255 0.73 0.22 23.05
N SER A 256 0.50 1.31 23.79
CA SER A 256 -0.45 1.35 24.90
C SER A 256 -1.90 1.39 24.44
N VAL A 257 -2.15 1.78 23.18
CA VAL A 257 -3.50 1.83 22.62
C VAL A 257 -4.09 0.43 22.62
N SER A 258 -5.29 0.26 23.16
CA SER A 258 -5.99 -1.02 23.21
C SER A 258 -7.42 -0.91 22.75
N PHE A 259 -7.82 -1.91 21.94
CA PHE A 259 -9.16 -2.11 21.41
C PHE A 259 -9.92 -3.25 22.12
N ALA A 260 -9.40 -3.78 23.24
CA ALA A 260 -9.98 -4.95 23.91
C ALA A 260 -11.43 -4.73 24.42
N SER A 261 -11.81 -3.48 24.68
CA SER A 261 -13.18 -3.09 25.06
C SER A 261 -13.87 -2.27 23.97
N ALA A 262 -13.29 -2.21 22.77
CA ALA A 262 -13.82 -1.40 21.71
C ALA A 262 -15.07 -2.03 21.09
N THR A 263 -16.04 -1.19 20.75
CA THR A 263 -17.21 -1.58 19.96
C THR A 263 -17.12 -0.91 18.59
N VAL A 264 -17.38 -1.68 17.54
CA VAL A 264 -17.42 -1.20 16.15
C VAL A 264 -18.86 -1.27 15.64
N SER A 265 -19.36 -0.16 15.10
CA SER A 265 -20.64 -0.11 14.39
C SER A 265 -20.44 0.44 12.99
N VAL A 266 -21.15 -0.14 12.03
CA VAL A 266 -21.14 0.30 10.63
C VAL A 266 -22.57 0.60 10.19
N THR A 267 -22.79 1.79 9.65
CA THR A 267 -24.11 2.28 9.24
C THR A 267 -24.07 2.67 7.77
N GLY A 268 -25.01 2.14 6.99
CA GLY A 268 -25.28 2.56 5.61
C GLY A 268 -26.58 3.37 5.51
N PRO A 269 -27.02 3.72 4.29
CA PRO A 269 -28.24 4.50 4.07
C PRO A 269 -29.51 3.86 4.65
N SER A 270 -29.55 2.52 4.71
CA SER A 270 -30.70 1.76 5.21
C SER A 270 -30.61 1.40 6.70
N GLY A 271 -29.62 1.93 7.42
CA GLY A 271 -29.39 1.66 8.85
C GLY A 271 -28.13 0.83 9.12
N ALA A 272 -28.08 0.23 10.30
CA ALA A 272 -26.91 -0.53 10.78
C ALA A 272 -26.69 -1.82 9.96
N LEU A 273 -25.43 -2.14 9.68
CA LEU A 273 -25.02 -3.37 9.03
C LEU A 273 -24.45 -4.37 10.07
N PRO A 274 -24.59 -5.69 9.85
CA PRO A 274 -23.97 -6.70 10.71
C PRO A 274 -22.44 -6.61 10.65
N VAL A 275 -21.83 -6.33 11.81
CA VAL A 275 -20.38 -6.42 12.03
C VAL A 275 -20.05 -7.78 12.62
N THR A 276 -19.10 -8.48 12.03
CA THR A 276 -18.69 -9.83 12.46
C THR A 276 -17.18 -9.96 12.48
N ASP A 277 -16.70 -11.05 13.08
CA ASP A 277 -15.30 -11.47 13.00
C ASP A 277 -14.30 -10.39 13.43
N ILE A 278 -14.62 -9.75 14.55
CA ILE A 278 -13.78 -8.72 15.15
C ILE A 278 -12.57 -9.38 15.79
N SER A 279 -11.37 -8.89 15.47
CA SER A 279 -10.14 -9.26 16.16
C SER A 279 -9.25 -8.04 16.39
N THR A 280 -8.41 -8.12 17.42
CA THR A 280 -7.52 -7.04 17.82
C THR A 280 -6.17 -7.58 18.23
N ASP A 281 -5.11 -6.84 17.96
CA ASP A 281 -3.77 -7.16 18.45
C ASP A 281 -2.89 -5.91 18.56
N ASN A 282 -1.78 -6.07 19.28
CA ASN A 282 -0.72 -5.07 19.42
C ASN A 282 0.62 -5.57 18.83
N ARG A 283 0.58 -6.48 17.85
CA ARG A 283 1.78 -7.01 17.18
C ARG A 283 2.44 -5.91 16.35
N GLY A 284 3.76 -5.95 16.25
CA GLY A 284 4.58 -4.94 15.58
C GLY A 284 4.60 -5.04 14.05
N TYR A 285 3.45 -5.00 13.39
CA TYR A 285 3.35 -4.81 11.93
C TYR A 285 3.10 -3.33 11.64
N GLY A 286 4.19 -2.56 11.51
CA GLY A 286 4.12 -1.09 11.50
C GLY A 286 3.80 -0.53 12.88
N VAL A 287 2.54 -0.16 13.10
CA VAL A 287 2.06 0.37 14.39
C VAL A 287 1.50 -0.77 15.26
N PRO A 288 1.95 -0.91 16.52
CA PRO A 288 1.53 -1.97 17.43
C PRO A 288 0.18 -1.69 18.11
N ASN A 289 -0.85 -1.41 17.32
CA ASN A 289 -2.27 -1.49 17.69
C ASN A 289 -3.11 -1.66 16.42
N SER A 290 -4.05 -2.59 16.44
CA SER A 290 -4.94 -2.88 15.31
C SER A 290 -6.25 -3.45 15.81
N ILE A 291 -7.33 -3.04 15.18
CA ILE A 291 -8.63 -3.73 15.20
C ILE A 291 -9.07 -3.98 13.77
N GLN A 292 -9.61 -5.16 13.49
CA GLN A 292 -10.13 -5.55 12.18
C GLN A 292 -11.47 -6.27 12.33
N TRP A 293 -12.30 -6.22 11.29
CA TRP A 293 -13.64 -6.82 11.29
C TRP A 293 -14.17 -7.02 9.87
N ARG A 294 -15.23 -7.80 9.74
CA ARG A 294 -16.03 -7.96 8.51
C ARG A 294 -17.37 -7.27 8.63
N VAL A 295 -17.95 -6.92 7.50
CA VAL A 295 -19.30 -6.34 7.42
C VAL A 295 -20.08 -7.07 6.34
N THR A 296 -21.27 -7.57 6.69
CA THR A 296 -22.18 -8.18 5.71
C THR A 296 -23.06 -7.11 5.07
N GLY A 297 -23.21 -7.15 3.74
CA GLY A 297 -24.11 -6.23 3.02
C GLY A 297 -23.43 -4.97 2.47
N LEU A 298 -22.09 -4.94 2.41
CA LEU A 298 -21.38 -3.89 1.68
C LEU A 298 -21.64 -3.99 0.17
N ALA A 299 -21.73 -2.84 -0.48
CA ALA A 299 -21.93 -2.69 -1.91
C ALA A 299 -21.13 -1.51 -2.47
N ALA A 300 -20.76 -1.60 -3.74
CA ALA A 300 -20.09 -0.50 -4.44
C ALA A 300 -21.00 0.72 -4.59
N GLY A 301 -20.42 1.92 -4.58
CA GLY A 301 -21.12 3.20 -4.72
C GLY A 301 -21.88 3.67 -3.48
N ILE A 302 -21.91 2.88 -2.40
CA ILE A 302 -22.59 3.24 -1.15
C ILE A 302 -21.59 3.80 -0.14
N THR A 303 -21.94 4.92 0.49
CA THR A 303 -21.19 5.50 1.61
C THR A 303 -21.63 4.83 2.91
N TYR A 304 -20.64 4.37 3.68
CA TYR A 304 -20.80 3.80 5.00
C TYR A 304 -20.10 4.70 6.03
N THR A 305 -20.69 4.80 7.22
CA THR A 305 -20.07 5.41 8.40
C THR A 305 -19.66 4.31 9.35
N VAL A 306 -18.44 4.40 9.87
CA VAL A 306 -17.88 3.50 10.88
C VAL A 306 -17.63 4.30 12.14
N ASP A 307 -18.17 3.82 13.25
CA ASP A 307 -17.88 4.34 14.59
C ASP A 307 -17.17 3.28 15.42
N ILE A 308 -16.10 3.69 16.08
CA ILE A 308 -15.29 2.86 16.98
C ILE A 308 -15.25 3.57 18.32
N THR A 309 -15.78 2.96 19.36
CA THR A 309 -15.83 3.53 20.73
C THR A 309 -15.16 2.60 21.71
N GLY A 310 -14.79 3.08 22.91
CA GLY A 310 -14.19 2.23 23.94
C GLY A 310 -12.69 1.96 23.72
N VAL A 311 -12.02 2.80 22.92
CA VAL A 311 -10.56 2.77 22.76
C VAL A 311 -9.91 3.29 24.04
N SER A 312 -8.88 2.59 24.51
CA SER A 312 -8.13 2.97 25.72
C SER A 312 -6.64 3.15 25.40
N GLY A 313 -5.87 3.73 26.33
CA GLY A 313 -4.44 3.97 26.13
C GLY A 313 -4.11 5.09 25.15
N SER A 314 -5.11 5.90 24.79
CA SER A 314 -5.03 7.16 24.05
C SER A 314 -5.91 8.22 24.74
N SER A 315 -5.66 9.51 24.50
CA SER A 315 -6.55 10.60 24.95
C SER A 315 -7.90 10.58 24.23
N GLN A 316 -7.91 10.09 22.98
CA GLN A 316 -9.12 9.92 22.19
C GLN A 316 -9.64 8.48 22.32
N THR A 317 -10.85 8.35 22.84
CA THR A 317 -11.49 7.06 23.17
C THR A 317 -12.52 6.62 22.13
N SER A 318 -12.83 7.47 21.16
CA SER A 318 -13.79 7.20 20.08
C SER A 318 -13.34 7.82 18.76
N TYR A 319 -13.63 7.15 17.66
CA TYR A 319 -13.28 7.54 16.30
C TYR A 319 -14.49 7.31 15.38
N SER A 320 -14.64 8.18 14.38
CA SER A 320 -15.67 8.06 13.35
C SER A 320 -15.07 8.40 12.00
N TYR A 321 -15.36 7.60 10.98
CA TYR A 321 -14.93 7.86 9.61
C TYR A 321 -15.92 7.29 8.61
N THR A 322 -15.81 7.73 7.35
CA THR A 322 -16.64 7.24 6.25
C THR A 322 -15.79 6.60 5.17
N PHE A 323 -16.38 5.65 4.45
CA PHE A 323 -15.82 5.15 3.20
C PHE A 323 -16.90 4.84 2.17
N ARG A 324 -16.51 4.81 0.89
CA ARG A 324 -17.33 4.38 -0.24
C ARG A 324 -16.46 3.64 -1.24
N ILE A 325 -16.88 2.46 -1.66
CA ILE A 325 -16.15 1.67 -2.64
C ILE A 325 -16.47 2.22 -4.04
N VAL A 326 -15.45 2.67 -4.77
CA VAL A 326 -15.60 3.29 -6.11
C VAL A 326 -14.91 2.46 -7.20
N SER A 327 -15.43 2.56 -8.42
CA SER A 327 -14.87 1.91 -9.62
C SER A 327 -13.59 2.59 -10.09
#